data_AF-A0A9W8X2H4-F1
#
_entry.id   AF-A0A9W8X2H4-F1
#
_cell.length_a   1.000
_cell.length_b   1.000
_cell.length_c   1.000
_cell.angle_alpha   90.00
_cell.angle_beta   90.00
_cell.angle_gamma   90.00
#
_symmetry.space_group_name_H-M   'P 1'
#
loop_
_entity.id
_entity.type
_entity.pdbx_description
1 polymer ?
#
loop_
_entity_poly.entity_id
_entity_poly.type
_entity_poly.pdbx_seq_one_letter_code
_entity_poly.pdbx_strand_id
1 'polypeptide(L)'
;MGKEAGDNWLALFLFLSGGAAPMVVLGWFTPRPETHFGAWPPYYGVFAAKYMSCGNSQIDENPANSTVTGFEGLFVLDQTWGHFSFSTVKTIDVAWDILVGRGVQMLAWSVAYAVFSDALLRVIERHPASFRIFQRIALEGPSLLSLYTLLRELLSVKSKRTKFLFAYLFVSTSYVLCIPMYLGAMTGYDSTSIAWIDLDDSNNIVPTSALKWAWVITGTRNTTFDVPVCADPNDYSVQSNYFAPRTQHCSCKTLNGTLEPPDTFYYSGSFNLSKYDGYNSDGGTTCLFNYPGQSGTWEESKYEPATGTYDKNYTYNCNDTATYKINDRYDILELRGKSRCLPDTANPSYQWGFSTMLSGVFVFIHFGWCLSMYIVWLDAQSKSTLVQEGYGMTPLRAAFAIAKAVKRKTGLGEMQLVRHSTKDLNKELDGNSKEKGTKIDYSIFIVNAEEDAGYERQIRRRRGLALDGLPS
;
A
#
# COMPACT_ATOMS: atom_id res chain seq x y z
N MET A 1 28.06 4.47 32.30
CA MET A 1 27.55 5.75 31.74
C MET A 1 27.59 5.84 30.20
N GLY A 2 28.67 5.46 29.50
CA GLY A 2 28.69 5.56 28.01
C GLY A 2 27.81 4.54 27.25
N LYS A 3 27.57 3.35 27.82
CA LYS A 3 26.83 2.26 27.15
C LYS A 3 25.31 2.45 27.19
N GLU A 4 24.77 2.90 28.32
CA GLU A 4 23.33 3.17 28.50
C GLU A 4 22.81 4.28 27.59
N ALA A 5 23.63 5.31 27.33
CA ALA A 5 23.25 6.39 26.42
C ALA A 5 23.13 5.88 24.96
N GLY A 6 24.02 4.98 24.52
CA GLY A 6 24.00 4.41 23.18
C GLY A 6 22.78 3.54 22.92
N ASP A 7 22.42 2.68 23.88
CA ASP A 7 21.27 1.78 23.76
C ASP A 7 19.94 2.56 23.74
N ASN A 8 19.85 3.67 24.49
CA ASN A 8 18.69 4.55 24.47
C ASN A 8 18.50 5.27 23.12
N TRP A 9 19.58 5.77 22.52
CA TRP A 9 19.53 6.40 21.19
C TRP A 9 19.17 5.39 20.10
N LEU A 10 19.69 4.17 20.18
CA LEU A 10 19.35 3.11 19.23
C LEU A 10 17.87 2.73 19.32
N ALA A 11 17.32 2.55 20.53
CA ALA A 11 15.92 2.22 20.72
C ALA A 11 14.99 3.34 20.21
N LEU A 12 15.33 4.60 20.52
CA LEU A 12 14.59 5.75 20.03
C LEU A 12 14.68 5.86 18.49
N PHE A 13 15.86 5.66 17.91
CA PHE A 13 16.06 5.66 16.47
C PHE A 13 15.19 4.59 15.79
N LEU A 14 15.21 3.34 16.30
CA LEU A 14 14.39 2.25 15.78
C LEU A 14 12.89 2.55 15.86
N PHE A 15 12.43 3.17 16.95
CA PHE A 15 11.04 3.61 17.07
C PHE A 15 10.69 4.72 16.07
N LEU A 16 11.56 5.72 15.91
CA LEU A 16 11.33 6.83 14.99
C LEU A 16 11.36 6.36 13.53
N SER A 17 12.33 5.53 13.16
CA SER A 17 12.49 5.04 11.79
C SER A 17 11.47 3.96 11.42
N GLY A 18 11.17 3.04 12.34
CA GLY A 18 10.27 1.90 12.10
C GLY A 18 8.80 2.19 12.40
N GLY A 19 8.49 3.11 13.31
CA GLY A 19 7.13 3.46 13.71
C GLY A 19 6.68 4.82 13.20
N ALA A 20 7.35 5.89 13.63
CA ALA A 20 6.87 7.25 13.40
C ALA A 20 7.02 7.70 11.93
N ALA A 21 8.15 7.39 11.29
CA ALA A 21 8.40 7.78 9.91
C ALA A 21 7.38 7.17 8.91
N PRO A 22 7.05 5.86 8.95
CA PRO A 22 6.00 5.30 8.09
C PRO A 22 4.63 5.97 8.26
N MET A 23 4.26 6.35 9.49
CA MET A 23 3.02 7.11 9.74
C MET A 23 3.06 8.47 9.06
N VAL A 24 4.17 9.22 9.19
CA VAL A 24 4.33 10.53 8.54
C VAL A 24 4.31 10.40 7.02
N VAL A 25 5.02 9.40 6.47
CA VAL A 25 5.05 9.10 5.03
C VAL A 25 3.64 8.78 4.53
N LEU A 26 2.90 7.89 5.22
CA LEU A 26 1.53 7.55 4.84
C LEU A 26 0.63 8.81 4.79
N GLY A 27 0.75 9.69 5.79
CA GLY A 27 -0.04 10.92 5.85
C GLY A 27 0.34 11.95 4.77
N TRP A 28 1.60 11.95 4.33
CA TRP A 28 2.08 12.81 3.23
C TRP A 28 1.60 12.30 1.88
N PHE A 29 1.70 11.00 1.62
CA PHE A 29 1.44 10.41 0.30
C PHE A 29 -0.04 10.12 0.03
N THR A 30 -0.93 10.23 1.02
CA THR A 30 -2.37 10.14 0.79
C THR A 30 -2.89 11.49 0.28
N PRO A 31 -3.38 11.57 -0.97
CA PRO A 31 -3.80 12.84 -1.56
C PRO A 31 -4.89 13.50 -0.73
N ARG A 32 -4.76 14.81 -0.54
CA ARG A 32 -5.88 15.64 -0.10
C ARG A 32 -6.77 15.88 -1.32
N PRO A 33 -8.10 15.70 -1.25
CA PRO A 33 -8.96 16.05 -2.36
C PRO A 33 -8.77 17.55 -2.67
N GLU A 34 -8.33 17.86 -3.90
CA GLU A 34 -7.94 19.21 -4.33
C GLU A 34 -9.13 20.20 -4.39
N THR A 35 -10.37 19.71 -4.31
CA THR A 35 -11.55 20.46 -4.74
C THR A 35 -12.50 20.94 -3.64
N HIS A 36 -12.22 20.71 -2.35
CA HIS A 36 -13.14 21.14 -1.29
C HIS A 36 -12.47 21.91 -0.13
N PHE A 37 -12.98 23.12 0.12
CA PHE A 37 -12.67 23.95 1.30
C PHE A 37 -13.09 23.23 2.58
N GLY A 38 -12.16 22.49 3.19
CA GLY A 38 -12.34 21.82 4.48
C GLY A 38 -11.06 21.11 4.91
N ALA A 39 -10.68 21.26 6.18
CA ALA A 39 -9.57 20.52 6.76
C ALA A 39 -10.00 19.07 7.00
N TRP A 40 -9.85 18.21 5.99
CA TRP A 40 -10.07 16.78 6.17
C TRP A 40 -9.09 16.22 7.22
N PRO A 41 -9.54 15.30 8.08
CA PRO A 41 -8.66 14.66 9.04
C PRO A 41 -7.50 13.96 8.31
N PRO A 42 -6.29 13.94 8.90
CA PRO A 42 -5.17 13.21 8.31
C PRO A 42 -5.56 11.75 8.09
N TYR A 43 -5.03 11.14 7.01
CA TYR A 43 -5.29 9.75 6.60
C TYR A 43 -6.69 9.44 6.05
N TYR A 44 -7.57 10.43 5.85
CA TYR A 44 -8.91 10.18 5.27
C TYR A 44 -8.85 9.42 3.93
N GLY A 45 -7.93 9.81 3.04
CA GLY A 45 -7.75 9.18 1.72
C GLY A 45 -7.31 7.71 1.77
N VAL A 46 -6.74 7.24 2.90
CA VAL A 46 -6.36 5.83 3.09
C VAL A 46 -7.60 4.94 3.08
N PHE A 47 -8.65 5.35 3.79
CA PHE A 47 -9.86 4.56 4.03
C PHE A 47 -11.08 5.01 3.21
N ALA A 48 -10.88 5.93 2.28
CA ALA A 48 -11.89 6.31 1.30
C ALA A 48 -12.17 5.15 0.33
N ALA A 49 -13.32 5.22 -0.34
CA ALA A 49 -13.69 4.28 -1.42
C ALA A 49 -12.56 4.21 -2.46
N LYS A 50 -12.28 2.99 -2.92
CA LYS A 50 -11.22 2.73 -3.89
C LYS A 50 -11.82 2.54 -5.27
N TYR A 51 -11.13 3.07 -6.26
CA TYR A 51 -11.55 3.06 -7.66
C TYR A 51 -10.50 2.28 -8.45
N MET A 52 -10.93 1.27 -9.19
CA MET A 52 -10.07 0.62 -10.17
C MET A 52 -9.93 1.54 -11.38
N SER A 53 -8.72 2.03 -11.63
CA SER A 53 -8.45 2.88 -12.80
C SER A 53 -8.42 2.03 -14.07
N CYS A 54 -9.27 2.38 -15.05
CA CYS A 54 -9.42 1.64 -16.32
C CYS A 54 -9.18 2.53 -17.54
N GLY A 55 -8.48 3.66 -17.37
CA GLY A 55 -7.96 4.47 -18.48
C GLY A 55 -8.97 5.27 -19.30
N ASN A 56 -10.19 5.53 -18.81
CA ASN A 56 -11.28 6.09 -19.61
C ASN A 56 -11.95 7.35 -19.03
N SER A 57 -11.18 8.27 -18.48
CA SER A 57 -11.72 9.52 -17.89
C SER A 57 -12.46 10.44 -18.89
N GLN A 58 -12.46 10.12 -20.19
CA GLN A 58 -13.10 10.92 -21.23
C GLN A 58 -14.58 10.62 -21.44
N ILE A 59 -15.02 9.36 -21.25
CA ILE A 59 -16.42 8.95 -21.42
C ILE A 59 -17.10 8.84 -20.06
N ASP A 60 -16.48 8.10 -19.14
CA ASP A 60 -16.93 7.98 -17.75
C ASP A 60 -15.71 8.05 -16.83
N GLU A 61 -15.69 9.06 -15.93
CA GLU A 61 -14.66 9.15 -14.89
C GLU A 61 -14.69 7.94 -13.95
N ASN A 62 -15.88 7.35 -13.75
CA ASN A 62 -16.12 6.20 -12.88
C ASN A 62 -16.96 5.14 -13.61
N PRO A 63 -16.35 4.23 -14.39
CA PRO A 63 -17.05 3.14 -15.06
C PRO A 63 -17.86 2.28 -14.07
N ALA A 64 -18.95 1.68 -14.54
CA ALA A 64 -19.76 0.80 -13.71
C ALA A 64 -18.90 -0.35 -13.14
N ASN A 65 -19.11 -0.66 -11.86
CA ASN A 65 -18.36 -1.65 -11.06
C ASN A 65 -16.87 -1.32 -10.77
N SER A 66 -16.42 -0.08 -11.03
CA SER A 66 -15.06 0.34 -10.67
C SER A 66 -14.88 0.69 -9.20
N THR A 67 -15.97 1.03 -8.49
CA THR A 67 -15.95 1.44 -7.09
C THR A 67 -16.05 0.25 -6.16
N VAL A 68 -15.01 0.01 -5.36
CA VAL A 68 -15.03 -1.00 -4.31
C VAL A 68 -15.10 -0.30 -2.95
N THR A 69 -16.08 -0.70 -2.15
CA THR A 69 -16.35 -0.10 -0.83
C THR A 69 -16.31 -1.16 0.26
N GLY A 70 -16.12 -0.72 1.50
CA GLY A 70 -16.12 -1.62 2.65
C GLY A 70 -14.87 -2.51 2.73
N PHE A 71 -15.06 -3.73 3.23
CA PHE A 71 -13.96 -4.66 3.54
C PHE A 71 -13.23 -5.18 2.30
N GLU A 72 -13.90 -5.24 1.16
CA GLU A 72 -13.31 -5.67 -0.11
C GLU A 72 -12.22 -4.70 -0.58
N GLY A 73 -12.34 -3.40 -0.25
CA GLY A 73 -11.34 -2.39 -0.58
C GLY A 73 -9.96 -2.63 0.06
N LEU A 74 -9.88 -3.47 1.10
CA LEU A 74 -8.60 -3.88 1.70
C LEU A 74 -7.76 -4.78 0.78
N PHE A 75 -8.39 -5.42 -0.21
CA PHE A 75 -7.69 -6.35 -1.11
C PHE A 75 -7.59 -5.81 -2.53
N VAL A 76 -8.11 -4.61 -2.79
CA VAL A 76 -7.99 -3.94 -4.08
C VAL A 76 -6.62 -3.28 -4.18
N LEU A 77 -5.92 -3.57 -5.28
CA LEU A 77 -4.70 -2.88 -5.66
C LEU A 77 -5.08 -1.57 -6.35
N ASP A 78 -5.26 -0.51 -5.56
CA ASP A 78 -5.66 0.81 -6.07
C ASP A 78 -4.47 1.62 -6.58
N GLN A 79 -3.27 1.33 -6.07
CA GLN A 79 -2.05 1.96 -6.52
C GLN A 79 -1.18 0.95 -7.27
N THR A 80 -1.30 0.93 -8.59
CA THR A 80 -0.61 0.00 -9.49
C THR A 80 0.29 0.73 -10.47
N TRP A 81 1.35 0.06 -10.94
CA TRP A 81 2.27 0.60 -11.93
C TRP A 81 2.78 -0.45 -12.90
N GLY A 82 3.14 0.04 -14.09
CA GLY A 82 3.84 -0.70 -15.12
C GLY A 82 2.96 -1.66 -15.93
N HIS A 83 3.51 -2.07 -17.07
CA HIS A 83 2.94 -3.08 -17.95
C HIS A 83 3.97 -4.19 -18.10
N PHE A 84 3.78 -5.27 -17.34
CA PHE A 84 4.73 -6.37 -17.21
C PHE A 84 4.19 -7.67 -17.83
N SER A 85 5.11 -8.55 -18.18
CA SER A 85 4.75 -9.96 -18.43
C SER A 85 4.40 -10.65 -17.11
N PHE A 86 3.59 -11.72 -17.16
CA PHE A 86 3.26 -12.53 -16.00
C PHE A 86 4.50 -13.01 -15.22
N SER A 87 5.53 -13.45 -15.94
CA SER A 87 6.75 -13.98 -15.30
C SER A 87 7.50 -12.89 -14.54
N THR A 88 7.58 -11.68 -15.10
CA THR A 88 8.26 -10.53 -14.52
C THR A 88 7.54 -10.09 -13.25
N VAL A 89 6.23 -9.89 -13.33
CA VAL A 89 5.44 -9.36 -12.21
C VAL A 89 5.42 -10.35 -11.04
N LYS A 90 5.33 -11.65 -11.33
CA LYS A 90 5.39 -12.70 -10.32
C LYS A 90 6.76 -12.77 -9.64
N THR A 91 7.83 -12.49 -10.38
CA THR A 91 9.18 -12.41 -9.82
C THR A 91 9.34 -11.21 -8.88
N ILE A 92 8.77 -10.06 -9.24
CA ILE A 92 8.74 -8.87 -8.38
C ILE A 92 8.00 -9.17 -7.07
N ASP A 93 6.83 -9.78 -7.16
CA ASP A 93 6.00 -10.16 -6.02
C ASP A 93 6.73 -11.12 -5.06
N VAL A 94 7.33 -12.19 -5.59
CA VAL A 94 8.15 -13.13 -4.80
C VAL A 94 9.37 -12.45 -4.18
N ALA A 95 10.04 -11.54 -4.91
CA ALA A 95 11.17 -10.80 -4.39
C ALA A 95 10.77 -9.88 -3.24
N TRP A 96 9.60 -9.23 -3.33
CA TRP A 96 9.04 -8.41 -2.27
C TRP A 96 8.75 -9.23 -1.00
N ASP A 97 8.07 -10.37 -1.13
CA ASP A 97 7.75 -11.24 0.00
C ASP A 97 9.00 -11.76 0.74
N ILE A 98 10.06 -12.06 -0.01
CA ILE A 98 11.32 -12.54 0.57
C ILE A 98 12.09 -11.37 1.21
N LEU A 99 12.35 -10.31 0.46
CA LEU A 99 13.24 -9.24 0.92
C LEU A 99 12.57 -8.36 1.96
N VAL A 100 11.34 -7.91 1.69
CA VAL A 100 10.60 -7.00 2.56
C VAL A 100 9.81 -7.80 3.58
N GLY A 101 9.02 -8.79 3.15
CA GLY A 101 8.21 -9.60 4.05
C GLY A 101 9.04 -10.31 5.14
N ARG A 102 10.04 -11.10 4.74
CA ARG A 102 10.92 -11.79 5.72
C ARG A 102 11.95 -10.88 6.35
N GLY A 103 12.44 -9.86 5.64
CA GLY A 103 13.40 -8.90 6.19
C GLY A 103 12.82 -8.10 7.35
N VAL A 104 11.61 -7.52 7.18
CA VAL A 104 10.91 -6.80 8.25
C VAL A 104 10.55 -7.73 9.40
N GLN A 105 10.12 -8.97 9.11
CA GLN A 105 9.88 -9.98 10.14
C GLN A 105 11.14 -10.27 10.96
N MET A 106 12.31 -10.41 10.33
CA MET A 106 13.57 -10.68 11.01
C MET A 106 13.96 -9.52 11.93
N LEU A 107 13.82 -8.27 11.47
CA LEU A 107 14.08 -7.08 12.29
C LEU A 107 13.12 -7.01 13.49
N ALA A 108 11.82 -7.20 13.25
CA ALA A 108 10.81 -7.21 14.30
C ALA A 108 11.06 -8.34 15.31
N TRP A 109 11.50 -9.51 14.85
CA TRP A 109 11.90 -10.63 15.70
C TRP A 109 13.09 -10.28 16.58
N SER A 110 14.13 -9.65 16.04
CA SER A 110 15.31 -9.22 16.81
C SER A 110 14.95 -8.20 17.89
N VAL A 111 14.12 -7.20 17.55
CA VAL A 111 13.64 -6.20 18.52
C VAL A 111 12.79 -6.87 19.60
N ALA A 112 11.81 -7.70 19.20
CA ALA A 112 10.97 -8.42 20.15
C ALA A 112 11.78 -9.32 21.08
N TYR A 113 12.78 -10.03 20.56
CA TYR A 113 13.67 -10.87 21.36
C TYR A 113 14.38 -10.08 22.46
N ALA A 114 14.94 -8.91 22.13
CA ALA A 114 15.60 -8.04 23.10
C ALA A 114 14.62 -7.55 24.18
N VAL A 115 13.47 -7.01 23.77
CA VAL A 115 12.47 -6.46 24.71
C VAL A 115 11.87 -7.57 25.59
N PHE A 116 11.57 -8.74 25.02
CA PHE A 116 11.01 -9.86 25.78
C PHE A 116 11.99 -10.44 26.79
N SER A 117 13.27 -10.46 26.45
CA SER A 117 14.34 -10.91 27.33
C SER A 117 14.48 -9.99 28.55
N ASP A 118 14.49 -8.67 28.35
CA ASP A 118 14.53 -7.68 29.44
C ASP A 118 13.25 -7.71 30.29
N ALA A 119 12.08 -7.82 29.64
CA ALA A 119 10.81 -7.94 30.34
C ALA A 119 10.73 -9.22 31.18
N LEU A 120 11.30 -10.33 30.70
CA LEU A 120 11.37 -11.59 31.43
C LEU A 120 12.27 -11.49 32.66
N LEU A 121 13.44 -10.85 32.56
CA LEU A 121 14.33 -10.61 33.71
C LEU A 121 13.60 -9.89 34.84
N ARG A 122 12.86 -8.82 34.49
CA ARG A 122 12.05 -8.08 35.45
C ARG A 122 10.94 -8.92 36.09
N VAL A 123 10.36 -9.87 35.37
CA VAL A 123 9.35 -10.78 35.94
C VAL A 123 10.00 -11.69 36.98
N ILE A 124 11.17 -12.25 36.66
CA ILE A 124 11.90 -13.18 37.52
C ILE A 124 12.28 -12.52 38.86
N GLU A 125 12.63 -11.23 38.85
CA GLU A 125 12.92 -10.45 40.07
C GLU A 125 11.76 -10.42 41.06
N ARG A 126 10.50 -10.46 40.56
CA ARG A 126 9.31 -10.38 41.41
C ARG A 126 8.71 -11.72 41.71
N HIS A 127 8.67 -12.61 40.72
CA HIS A 127 8.07 -13.92 40.83
C HIS A 127 8.89 -14.95 40.06
N PRO A 128 9.19 -16.11 40.66
CA PRO A 128 9.97 -17.14 40.00
C PRO A 128 9.21 -17.67 38.78
N ALA A 129 9.85 -17.61 37.62
CA ALA A 129 9.26 -17.99 36.33
C ALA A 129 9.32 -19.51 36.14
N SER A 130 8.34 -20.06 35.41
CA SER A 130 8.38 -21.47 34.99
C SER A 130 9.60 -21.72 34.11
N PHE A 131 10.33 -22.82 34.34
CA PHE A 131 11.50 -23.21 33.55
C PHE A 131 11.21 -23.20 32.04
N ARG A 132 10.05 -23.71 31.66
CA ARG A 132 9.60 -23.79 30.26
C ARG A 132 9.42 -22.42 29.62
N ILE A 133 8.85 -21.45 30.34
CA ILE A 133 8.68 -20.08 29.83
C ILE A 133 10.03 -19.43 29.60
N PHE A 134 10.92 -19.57 30.59
CA PHE A 134 12.26 -19.00 30.51
C PHE A 134 13.03 -19.56 29.32
N GLN A 135 13.02 -20.87 29.15
CA GLN A 135 13.68 -21.54 28.03
C GLN A 135 13.16 -21.02 26.68
N ARG A 136 11.84 -20.97 26.50
CA ARG A 136 11.24 -20.57 25.22
C ARG A 136 11.51 -19.10 24.88
N ILE A 137 11.37 -18.20 25.84
CA ILE A 137 11.57 -16.77 25.59
C ILE A 137 13.06 -16.45 25.44
N ALA A 138 13.91 -16.94 26.33
CA ALA A 138 15.32 -16.54 26.39
C ALA A 138 16.20 -17.25 25.34
N LEU A 139 15.82 -18.45 24.87
CA LEU A 139 16.59 -19.17 23.84
C LEU A 139 15.98 -19.12 22.44
N GLU A 140 14.65 -19.16 22.31
CA GLU A 140 13.98 -19.32 21.00
C GLU A 140 13.36 -18.03 20.47
N GLY A 141 13.04 -17.07 21.35
CA GLY A 141 12.37 -15.83 20.98
C GLY A 141 10.95 -16.03 20.43
N PRO A 142 10.45 -15.07 19.63
CA PRO A 142 9.15 -15.18 18.97
C PRO A 142 9.12 -16.39 18.00
N SER A 143 8.34 -17.42 18.32
CA SER A 143 8.20 -18.65 17.52
C SER A 143 6.84 -19.30 17.77
N LEU A 144 6.42 -20.25 16.92
CA LEU A 144 5.15 -20.97 17.12
C LEU A 144 5.11 -21.74 18.45
N LEU A 145 6.26 -22.25 18.88
CA LEU A 145 6.37 -23.05 20.09
C LEU A 145 6.37 -22.19 21.36
N SER A 146 7.00 -21.00 21.30
CA SER A 146 6.87 -20.01 22.35
C SER A 146 5.45 -19.46 22.43
N LEU A 147 4.77 -19.26 21.30
CA LEU A 147 3.37 -18.84 21.24
C LEU A 147 2.43 -19.84 21.92
N TYR A 148 2.54 -21.13 21.59
CA TYR A 148 1.76 -22.19 22.24
C TYR A 148 2.03 -22.27 23.75
N THR A 149 3.30 -22.15 24.15
CA THR A 149 3.68 -22.19 25.56
C THR A 149 3.12 -20.98 26.32
N LEU A 150 3.19 -19.77 25.74
CA LEU A 150 2.61 -18.56 26.30
C LEU A 150 1.10 -18.67 26.46
N LEU A 151 0.38 -19.26 25.49
CA LEU A 151 -1.06 -19.48 25.58
C LEU A 151 -1.42 -20.40 26.76
N ARG A 152 -0.70 -21.52 26.91
CA ARG A 152 -0.94 -22.47 28.01
C ARG A 152 -0.70 -21.83 29.38
N GLU A 153 0.33 -21.00 29.50
CA GLU A 153 0.71 -20.33 30.75
C GLU A 153 -0.23 -19.16 31.05
N LEU A 154 -0.70 -18.43 30.04
CA LEU A 154 -1.72 -17.40 30.18
C LEU A 154 -3.01 -17.92 30.83
N LEU A 155 -3.37 -19.17 30.52
CA LEU A 155 -4.53 -19.85 31.09
C LEU A 155 -4.26 -20.36 32.52
N SER A 156 -3.00 -20.59 32.89
CA SER A 156 -2.60 -21.21 34.15
C SER A 156 -2.24 -20.20 35.26
N VAL A 157 -1.81 -19.00 34.89
CA VAL A 157 -1.32 -17.97 35.84
C VAL A 157 -2.46 -17.24 36.55
N LYS A 158 -2.39 -17.19 37.88
CA LYS A 158 -3.39 -16.51 38.73
C LYS A 158 -3.16 -15.00 38.92
N SER A 159 -1.92 -14.52 38.78
CA SER A 159 -1.58 -13.11 38.98
C SER A 159 -2.03 -12.26 37.79
N LYS A 160 -2.87 -11.23 38.04
CA LYS A 160 -3.40 -10.34 36.99
C LYS A 160 -2.30 -9.62 36.20
N ARG A 161 -1.24 -9.15 36.88
CA ARG A 161 -0.14 -8.40 36.25
C ARG A 161 0.71 -9.28 35.35
N THR A 162 1.07 -10.47 35.82
CA THR A 162 1.83 -11.45 35.03
C THR A 162 0.99 -11.98 33.86
N LYS A 163 -0.31 -12.16 34.07
CA LYS A 163 -1.26 -12.53 33.01
C LYS A 163 -1.33 -11.47 31.92
N PHE A 164 -1.37 -10.18 32.28
CA PHE A 164 -1.35 -9.09 31.30
C PHE A 164 -0.06 -9.07 30.48
N LEU A 165 1.10 -9.21 31.14
CA LEU A 165 2.38 -9.27 30.43
C LEU A 165 2.45 -10.47 29.48
N PHE A 166 2.05 -11.67 29.92
CA PHE A 166 2.03 -12.85 29.05
C PHE A 166 1.02 -12.72 27.91
N ALA A 167 -0.12 -12.06 28.13
CA ALA A 167 -1.07 -11.75 27.06
C ALA A 167 -0.44 -10.83 26.03
N TYR A 168 0.28 -9.80 26.48
CA TYR A 168 1.02 -8.90 25.60
C TYR A 168 2.11 -9.63 24.80
N LEU A 169 2.94 -10.45 25.45
CA LEU A 169 3.96 -11.26 24.79
C LEU A 169 3.33 -12.20 23.74
N PHE A 170 2.16 -12.79 24.05
CA PHE A 170 1.41 -13.64 23.14
C PHE A 170 0.92 -12.85 21.91
N VAL A 171 0.20 -11.74 22.10
CA VAL A 171 -0.30 -10.90 21.00
C VAL A 171 0.83 -10.40 20.13
N SER A 172 1.91 -9.95 20.75
CA SER A 172 3.08 -9.45 20.04
C SER A 172 3.83 -10.54 19.27
N THR A 173 3.98 -11.74 19.85
CA THR A 173 4.57 -12.88 19.13
C THR A 173 3.70 -13.28 17.92
N SER A 174 2.38 -13.33 18.08
CA SER A 174 1.45 -13.57 16.97
C SER A 174 1.62 -12.54 15.87
N TYR A 175 1.72 -11.25 16.24
CA TYR A 175 1.92 -10.17 15.28
C TYR A 175 3.22 -10.34 14.47
N VAL A 176 4.36 -10.58 15.13
CA VAL A 176 5.66 -10.78 14.46
C VAL A 176 5.61 -11.97 13.47
N LEU A 177 4.88 -13.04 13.82
CA LEU A 177 4.70 -14.18 12.93
C LEU A 177 3.82 -13.87 11.72
N CYS A 178 2.83 -12.97 11.87
CA CYS A 178 1.90 -12.57 10.80
C CYS A 178 2.45 -11.46 9.88
N ILE A 179 3.54 -10.75 10.23
CA ILE A 179 4.09 -9.65 9.42
C ILE A 179 4.22 -10.00 7.92
N PRO A 180 4.85 -11.13 7.53
CA PRO A 180 5.00 -11.48 6.10
C PRO A 180 3.65 -11.71 5.40
N MET A 181 2.66 -12.24 6.12
CA MET A 181 1.32 -12.46 5.57
C MET A 181 0.62 -11.14 5.29
N TYR A 182 0.74 -10.16 6.18
CA TYR A 182 0.20 -8.81 5.95
C TYR A 182 0.90 -8.10 4.80
N LEU A 183 2.24 -8.14 4.77
CA LEU A 183 3.05 -7.49 3.72
C LEU A 183 2.84 -8.11 2.34
N GLY A 184 2.64 -9.43 2.27
CA GLY A 184 2.29 -10.09 1.01
C GLY A 184 0.83 -9.87 0.61
N ALA A 185 -0.10 -9.74 1.56
CA ALA A 185 -1.51 -9.48 1.25
C ALA A 185 -1.78 -8.04 0.78
N MET A 186 -0.95 -7.07 1.19
CA MET A 186 -1.09 -5.67 0.75
C MET A 186 -0.48 -5.40 -0.61
N THR A 187 0.35 -6.31 -1.13
CA THR A 187 0.94 -6.22 -2.46
C THR A 187 0.39 -7.30 -3.36
N GLY A 188 0.54 -7.11 -4.65
CA GLY A 188 0.24 -8.17 -5.59
C GLY A 188 0.29 -7.66 -7.01
N TYR A 189 -0.23 -8.49 -7.89
CA TYR A 189 -0.40 -8.14 -9.28
C TYR A 189 -1.80 -8.48 -9.75
N ASP A 190 -2.28 -7.67 -10.68
CA ASP A 190 -3.54 -7.89 -11.39
C ASP A 190 -3.31 -7.77 -12.89
N SER A 191 -4.20 -8.37 -13.66
CA SER A 191 -4.29 -8.11 -15.09
C SER A 191 -4.61 -6.63 -15.34
N THR A 192 -3.99 -6.04 -16.35
CA THR A 192 -4.32 -4.67 -16.72
C THR A 192 -5.76 -4.61 -17.23
N SER A 193 -6.55 -3.71 -16.64
CA SER A 193 -7.93 -3.49 -17.01
C SER A 193 -8.05 -2.25 -17.89
N ILE A 194 -8.85 -2.35 -18.94
CA ILE A 194 -9.23 -1.23 -19.81
C ILE A 194 -10.74 -1.04 -19.73
N ALA A 195 -11.23 0.15 -20.06
CA ALA A 195 -12.66 0.36 -20.15
C ALA A 195 -13.22 -0.22 -21.46
N TRP A 196 -14.33 -0.93 -21.32
CA TRP A 196 -15.15 -1.44 -22.40
C TRP A 196 -16.49 -0.76 -22.37
N ILE A 197 -17.11 -0.57 -23.51
CA ILE A 197 -18.40 0.13 -23.63
C ILE A 197 -19.38 -0.69 -24.46
N ASP A 198 -20.61 -0.77 -23.98
CA ASP A 198 -21.73 -1.34 -24.72
C ASP A 198 -22.36 -0.25 -25.59
N LEU A 199 -22.29 -0.44 -26.90
CA LEU A 199 -22.75 0.56 -27.87
C LEU A 199 -24.27 0.54 -28.04
N ASP A 200 -24.88 -0.65 -28.04
CA ASP A 200 -26.27 -0.85 -28.50
C ASP A 200 -27.15 -1.62 -27.49
N ASP A 201 -26.72 -1.72 -26.22
CA ASP A 201 -27.37 -2.54 -25.17
C ASP A 201 -27.53 -4.02 -25.58
N SER A 202 -26.70 -4.46 -26.54
CA SER A 202 -26.73 -5.79 -27.14
C SER A 202 -25.65 -6.72 -26.58
N ASN A 203 -24.95 -6.28 -25.52
CA ASN A 203 -23.73 -6.91 -24.99
C ASN A 203 -22.58 -6.99 -26.01
N ASN A 204 -22.67 -6.27 -27.13
CA ASN A 204 -21.58 -6.13 -28.09
C ASN A 204 -20.63 -5.03 -27.60
N ILE A 205 -19.73 -5.40 -26.69
CA ILE A 205 -18.80 -4.48 -26.07
C ILE A 205 -17.56 -4.25 -26.92
N VAL A 206 -17.13 -3.00 -27.03
CA VAL A 206 -15.86 -2.62 -27.65
C VAL A 206 -14.96 -1.91 -26.65
N PRO A 207 -13.63 -1.99 -26.78
CA PRO A 207 -12.74 -1.20 -25.93
C PRO A 207 -12.96 0.28 -26.23
N THR A 208 -12.96 1.13 -25.19
CA THR A 208 -13.21 2.57 -25.39
C THR A 208 -12.12 3.24 -26.21
N SER A 209 -10.92 2.65 -26.27
CA SER A 209 -9.84 3.08 -27.16
C SER A 209 -10.15 2.93 -28.65
N ALA A 210 -11.17 2.14 -29.03
CA ALA A 210 -11.67 2.07 -30.39
C ALA A 210 -12.54 3.28 -30.77
N LEU A 211 -13.10 3.98 -29.77
CA LEU A 211 -13.87 5.20 -29.99
C LEU A 211 -12.93 6.39 -30.15
N LYS A 212 -13.24 7.22 -31.14
CA LYS A 212 -12.54 8.48 -31.37
C LYS A 212 -13.52 9.62 -31.21
N TRP A 213 -13.07 10.69 -30.58
CA TRP A 213 -13.80 11.95 -30.57
C TRP A 213 -14.01 12.44 -32.00
N ALA A 214 -15.22 12.91 -32.29
CA ALA A 214 -15.59 13.45 -33.59
C ALA A 214 -16.55 14.62 -33.41
N TRP A 215 -16.48 15.60 -34.32
CA TRP A 215 -17.48 16.66 -34.43
C TRP A 215 -18.69 16.14 -35.20
N VAL A 216 -19.89 16.55 -34.77
CA VAL A 216 -21.14 16.22 -35.48
C VAL A 216 -21.55 17.41 -36.35
N ILE A 217 -21.55 17.19 -37.66
CA ILE A 217 -22.00 18.12 -38.69
C ILE A 217 -23.47 17.84 -38.97
N THR A 218 -24.35 18.74 -38.51
CA THR A 218 -25.81 18.58 -38.63
C THR A 218 -26.38 19.09 -39.96
N GLY A 219 -25.57 19.79 -40.75
CA GLY A 219 -25.98 20.36 -42.02
C GLY A 219 -24.95 21.33 -42.56
N THR A 220 -25.19 21.77 -43.79
CA THR A 220 -24.62 23.03 -44.25
C THR A 220 -25.53 24.18 -43.84
N ARG A 221 -25.01 25.39 -43.94
CA ARG A 221 -25.80 26.59 -43.66
C ARG A 221 -27.09 26.72 -44.48
N ASN A 222 -27.14 26.11 -45.68
CA ASN A 222 -28.31 26.18 -46.56
C ASN A 222 -29.22 24.97 -46.43
N THR A 223 -28.73 23.86 -45.89
CA THR A 223 -29.45 22.59 -45.82
C THR A 223 -29.06 21.84 -44.56
N THR A 224 -30.04 21.57 -43.69
CA THR A 224 -29.87 20.56 -42.65
C THR A 224 -29.72 19.20 -43.31
N PHE A 225 -28.76 18.39 -42.89
CA PHE A 225 -28.66 17.02 -43.37
C PHE A 225 -29.74 16.19 -42.68
N ASP A 226 -30.40 15.31 -43.45
CA ASP A 226 -31.37 14.37 -42.89
C ASP A 226 -30.73 13.47 -41.82
N VAL A 227 -29.43 13.22 -41.97
CA VAL A 227 -28.60 12.45 -41.03
C VAL A 227 -27.32 13.25 -40.73
N PRO A 228 -27.12 13.73 -39.49
CA PRO A 228 -25.87 14.35 -39.06
C PRO A 228 -24.64 13.45 -39.26
N VAL A 229 -23.50 14.04 -39.61
CA VAL A 229 -22.29 13.35 -40.04
C VAL A 229 -21.14 13.58 -39.05
N CYS A 230 -20.36 12.54 -38.72
CA CYS A 230 -19.17 12.68 -37.88
C CYS A 230 -17.93 13.08 -38.71
N ALA A 231 -17.15 14.05 -38.24
CA ALA A 231 -15.87 14.47 -38.80
C ALA A 231 -14.77 14.43 -37.74
N ASP A 232 -13.54 14.06 -38.11
CA ASP A 232 -12.42 14.01 -37.16
C ASP A 232 -12.11 15.44 -36.67
N PRO A 233 -11.74 15.66 -35.39
CA PRO A 233 -11.32 16.97 -34.90
C PRO A 233 -10.17 17.59 -35.70
N ASN A 234 -9.30 16.75 -36.26
CA ASN A 234 -8.25 17.22 -37.16
C ASN A 234 -8.80 17.66 -38.53
N ASP A 235 -9.94 17.14 -38.97
CA ASP A 235 -10.56 17.59 -40.22
C ASP A 235 -11.05 19.05 -40.10
N TYR A 236 -11.48 19.48 -38.90
CA TYR A 236 -11.80 20.90 -38.64
C TYR A 236 -10.57 21.80 -38.76
N SER A 237 -9.43 21.38 -38.18
CA SER A 237 -8.20 22.18 -38.27
C SER A 237 -7.70 22.24 -39.71
N VAL A 238 -7.78 21.12 -40.45
CA VAL A 238 -7.54 21.09 -41.90
C VAL A 238 -8.47 22.07 -42.62
N GLN A 239 -9.78 22.05 -42.35
CA GLN A 239 -10.72 22.97 -42.98
C GLN A 239 -10.44 24.44 -42.65
N SER A 240 -10.16 24.76 -41.39
CA SER A 240 -9.78 26.12 -40.96
C SER A 240 -8.52 26.58 -41.70
N ASN A 241 -7.53 25.70 -41.82
CA ASN A 241 -6.30 25.93 -42.57
C ASN A 241 -6.54 26.06 -44.08
N TYR A 242 -7.59 25.48 -44.66
CA TYR A 242 -7.95 25.71 -46.06
C TYR A 242 -8.78 26.98 -46.25
N PHE A 243 -9.61 27.35 -45.27
CA PHE A 243 -10.57 28.44 -45.43
C PHE A 243 -9.96 29.81 -45.16
N ALA A 244 -9.12 29.96 -44.13
CA ALA A 244 -8.49 31.24 -43.80
C ALA A 244 -7.60 31.77 -44.95
N PRO A 245 -6.74 30.96 -45.59
CA PRO A 245 -5.97 31.40 -46.75
C PRO A 245 -6.86 31.71 -47.96
N ARG A 246 -7.94 30.94 -48.17
CA ARG A 246 -8.91 31.23 -49.24
C ARG A 246 -9.59 32.57 -49.06
N THR A 247 -9.96 32.96 -47.84
CA THR A 247 -10.54 34.30 -47.61
C THR A 247 -9.56 35.44 -47.90
N GLN A 248 -8.25 35.19 -47.75
CA GLN A 248 -7.20 36.19 -48.00
C GLN A 248 -6.79 36.26 -49.47
N HIS A 249 -6.91 35.16 -50.23
CA HIS A 249 -6.38 35.08 -51.59
C HIS A 249 -7.42 34.85 -52.69
N CYS A 250 -8.62 34.38 -52.35
CA CYS A 250 -9.65 34.01 -53.32
C CYS A 250 -10.87 34.93 -53.21
N SER A 251 -11.40 35.36 -54.37
CA SER A 251 -12.72 35.97 -54.43
C SER A 251 -13.80 34.93 -54.11
N CYS A 252 -14.87 35.33 -53.45
CA CYS A 252 -16.00 34.44 -53.19
C CYS A 252 -17.32 35.02 -53.64
N LYS A 253 -18.26 34.14 -53.91
CA LYS A 253 -19.62 34.50 -54.29
C LYS A 253 -20.53 34.43 -53.08
N THR A 254 -21.22 35.52 -52.75
CA THR A 254 -22.26 35.48 -51.72
C THR A 254 -23.52 34.77 -52.23
N LEU A 255 -24.42 34.40 -51.33
CA LEU A 255 -25.73 33.82 -51.70
C LEU A 255 -26.58 34.75 -52.58
N ASN A 256 -26.37 36.07 -52.48
CA ASN A 256 -27.03 37.07 -53.34
C ASN A 256 -26.38 37.17 -54.73
N GLY A 257 -25.34 36.38 -55.00
CA GLY A 257 -24.64 36.33 -56.27
C GLY A 257 -23.57 37.41 -56.46
N THR A 258 -23.37 38.30 -55.48
CA THR A 258 -22.28 39.30 -55.51
C THR A 258 -20.93 38.63 -55.31
N LEU A 259 -19.93 39.11 -56.06
CA LEU A 259 -18.55 38.68 -55.92
C LEU A 259 -17.84 39.61 -54.94
N GLU A 260 -17.38 39.05 -53.82
CA GLU A 260 -16.53 39.75 -52.86
C GLU A 260 -15.07 39.48 -53.22
N PRO A 261 -14.23 40.52 -53.33
CA PRO A 261 -12.79 40.37 -53.55
C PRO A 261 -12.08 39.77 -52.31
N PRO A 262 -10.84 39.29 -52.47
CA PRO A 262 -10.07 38.76 -51.34
C PRO A 262 -9.91 39.80 -50.23
N ASP A 263 -9.81 39.34 -48.97
CA ASP A 263 -9.51 40.15 -47.77
C ASP A 263 -10.60 41.16 -47.35
N THR A 264 -11.74 41.23 -48.06
CA THR A 264 -12.88 42.08 -47.67
C THR A 264 -13.92 41.36 -46.82
N PHE A 265 -13.82 40.03 -46.70
CA PHE A 265 -14.80 39.19 -46.02
C PHE A 265 -14.32 38.81 -44.61
N TYR A 266 -15.01 39.31 -43.57
CA TYR A 266 -14.64 39.07 -42.16
C TYR A 266 -15.29 37.80 -41.58
N TYR A 267 -14.44 36.95 -40.98
CA TYR A 267 -14.65 35.55 -40.58
C TYR A 267 -15.64 35.31 -39.40
N SER A 268 -16.61 36.17 -39.11
CA SER A 268 -17.30 36.07 -37.80
C SER A 268 -18.46 35.06 -37.69
N GLY A 269 -18.74 34.19 -38.68
CA GLY A 269 -19.89 33.28 -38.51
C GLY A 269 -20.16 32.16 -39.52
N SER A 270 -19.34 31.95 -40.53
CA SER A 270 -19.63 30.93 -41.57
C SER A 270 -19.48 29.48 -41.10
N PHE A 271 -18.82 29.25 -39.96
CA PHE A 271 -18.58 27.91 -39.39
C PHE A 271 -18.86 27.85 -37.89
N ASN A 272 -19.80 28.64 -37.38
CA ASN A 272 -20.36 28.30 -36.06
C ASN A 272 -21.15 26.99 -36.20
N LEU A 273 -20.44 25.86 -36.10
CA LEU A 273 -20.95 24.53 -35.72
C LEU A 273 -21.39 24.50 -34.24
N SER A 274 -21.63 25.67 -33.66
CA SER A 274 -22.02 25.88 -32.28
C SER A 274 -23.54 25.98 -32.25
N LYS A 275 -24.20 24.84 -31.99
CA LYS A 275 -25.44 24.88 -31.23
C LYS A 275 -25.07 25.00 -29.75
N TYR A 276 -24.48 26.14 -29.37
CA TYR A 276 -24.58 26.61 -28.00
C TYR A 276 -25.86 27.45 -27.96
N ASP A 277 -26.95 26.81 -27.55
CA ASP A 277 -28.26 27.44 -27.34
C ASP A 277 -28.07 28.74 -26.52
N GLY A 278 -28.18 29.90 -27.17
CA GLY A 278 -28.28 31.19 -26.47
C GLY A 278 -27.68 32.41 -27.16
N TYR A 279 -26.70 32.26 -28.06
CA TYR A 279 -26.18 33.39 -28.85
C TYR A 279 -26.60 33.25 -30.31
N ASN A 280 -27.65 33.97 -30.69
CA ASN A 280 -27.88 34.33 -32.08
C ASN A 280 -26.66 35.15 -32.54
N SER A 281 -25.65 34.48 -33.09
CA SER A 281 -24.69 35.16 -33.94
C SER A 281 -25.43 35.49 -35.24
N ASP A 282 -26.13 36.61 -35.22
CA ASP A 282 -26.71 37.25 -36.38
C ASP A 282 -25.64 37.40 -37.47
N GLY A 283 -25.93 36.85 -38.66
CA GLY A 283 -25.65 37.58 -39.90
C GLY A 283 -24.24 37.59 -40.50
N GLY A 284 -23.34 36.63 -40.25
CA GLY A 284 -22.16 36.52 -41.15
C GLY A 284 -22.63 36.14 -42.57
N THR A 285 -22.27 36.79 -43.67
CA THR A 285 -22.76 36.42 -45.03
C THR A 285 -22.10 35.12 -45.53
N THR A 286 -22.78 34.14 -46.13
CA THR A 286 -22.06 32.92 -46.60
C THR A 286 -21.25 33.22 -47.86
N CYS A 287 -19.97 32.86 -47.86
CA CYS A 287 -18.99 33.10 -48.92
C CYS A 287 -18.66 31.77 -49.61
N LEU A 288 -19.10 31.57 -50.86
CA LEU A 288 -18.90 30.35 -51.64
C LEU A 288 -17.69 30.51 -52.58
N PHE A 289 -16.67 29.68 -52.40
CA PHE A 289 -15.48 29.69 -53.25
C PHE A 289 -15.60 28.80 -54.50
N ASN A 290 -16.48 27.79 -54.48
CA ASN A 290 -16.73 26.93 -55.62
C ASN A 290 -17.91 27.48 -56.45
N TYR A 291 -17.62 28.30 -57.46
CA TYR A 291 -18.60 28.80 -58.42
C TYR A 291 -18.04 28.75 -59.86
N PRO A 292 -18.91 28.63 -60.89
CA PRO A 292 -18.47 28.60 -62.28
C PRO A 292 -17.68 29.86 -62.65
N GLY A 293 -16.45 29.70 -63.13
CA GLY A 293 -15.56 30.82 -63.51
C GLY A 293 -14.48 31.17 -62.48
N GLN A 294 -14.49 30.56 -61.29
CA GLN A 294 -13.40 30.74 -60.33
C GLN A 294 -12.17 29.93 -60.74
N SER A 295 -11.07 30.62 -61.04
CA SER A 295 -9.78 30.02 -61.45
C SER A 295 -8.59 30.54 -60.63
N GLY A 296 -8.86 31.27 -59.54
CA GLY A 296 -7.82 31.72 -58.62
C GLY A 296 -7.03 30.55 -58.02
N THR A 297 -5.75 30.79 -57.78
CA THR A 297 -4.85 29.89 -57.07
C THR A 297 -4.04 30.71 -56.07
N TRP A 298 -3.58 30.09 -54.99
CA TRP A 298 -2.63 30.69 -54.06
C TRP A 298 -1.54 29.69 -53.69
N GLU A 299 -0.38 30.20 -53.31
CA GLU A 299 0.75 29.37 -52.89
C GLU A 299 0.93 29.49 -51.38
N GLU A 300 1.02 28.35 -50.71
CA GLU A 300 1.26 28.30 -49.28
C GLU A 300 2.08 27.05 -48.93
N SER A 301 2.85 27.14 -47.84
CA SER A 301 3.65 26.03 -47.36
C SER A 301 2.73 24.92 -46.79
N LYS A 302 2.75 23.73 -47.41
CA LYS A 302 1.95 22.58 -46.96
C LYS A 302 2.74 21.75 -45.97
N TYR A 303 2.15 21.47 -44.81
CA TYR A 303 2.73 20.52 -43.86
C TYR A 303 2.42 19.09 -44.31
N GLU A 304 3.45 18.27 -44.54
CA GLU A 304 3.33 16.86 -44.89
C GLU A 304 3.47 16.00 -43.61
N PRO A 305 2.37 15.41 -43.10
CA PRO A 305 2.40 14.71 -41.80
C PRO A 305 3.29 13.46 -41.80
N ALA A 306 3.48 12.82 -42.96
CA ALA A 306 4.26 11.59 -43.09
C ALA A 306 5.77 11.81 -42.99
N THR A 307 6.26 13.00 -43.36
CA THR A 307 7.70 13.34 -43.37
C THR A 307 8.07 14.38 -42.33
N GLY A 308 7.09 15.05 -41.70
CA GLY A 308 7.32 16.11 -40.71
C GLY A 308 7.94 17.38 -41.30
N THR A 309 7.85 17.56 -42.62
CA THR A 309 8.46 18.67 -43.36
C THR A 309 7.40 19.58 -43.97
N TYR A 310 7.67 20.88 -44.00
CA TYR A 310 6.89 21.83 -44.79
C TYR A 310 7.39 21.82 -46.23
N ASP A 311 6.55 21.42 -47.17
CA ASP A 311 6.81 21.61 -48.58
C ASP A 311 6.55 23.08 -48.93
N LYS A 312 7.55 23.75 -49.52
CA LYS A 312 7.60 25.22 -49.47
C LYS A 312 6.64 25.90 -50.43
N ASN A 313 6.19 25.25 -51.51
CA ASN A 313 5.34 25.88 -52.53
C ASN A 313 4.27 24.89 -53.01
N TYR A 314 3.20 24.70 -52.24
CA TYR A 314 2.03 23.98 -52.75
C TYR A 314 1.02 24.99 -53.30
N THR A 315 0.70 24.88 -54.59
CA THR A 315 -0.33 25.70 -55.23
C THR A 315 -1.71 25.07 -54.97
N TYR A 316 -2.55 25.79 -54.25
CA TYR A 316 -3.93 25.38 -53.96
C TYR A 316 -4.90 26.07 -54.92
N ASN A 317 -5.96 25.36 -55.35
CA ASN A 317 -7.00 25.98 -56.16
C ASN A 317 -8.11 26.54 -55.27
N CYS A 318 -8.59 27.73 -55.61
CA CYS A 318 -9.72 28.36 -54.92
C CYS A 318 -11.01 27.52 -55.00
N ASN A 319 -11.14 26.65 -56.00
CA ASN A 319 -12.31 25.78 -56.20
C ASN A 319 -12.17 24.37 -55.58
N ASP A 320 -11.04 24.03 -54.96
CA ASP A 320 -10.83 22.68 -54.43
C ASP A 320 -11.87 22.34 -53.35
N THR A 321 -12.39 21.11 -53.37
CA THR A 321 -13.36 20.63 -52.38
C THR A 321 -12.69 19.76 -51.32
N ALA A 322 -12.99 20.01 -50.05
CA ALA A 322 -12.62 19.10 -48.97
C ALA A 322 -13.66 17.98 -48.89
N THR A 323 -13.22 16.73 -48.96
CA THR A 323 -14.08 15.54 -48.82
C THR A 323 -13.87 14.90 -47.45
N TYR A 324 -14.95 14.65 -46.72
CA TYR A 324 -14.92 13.99 -45.40
C TYR A 324 -15.35 12.54 -45.52
N LYS A 325 -14.70 11.64 -44.76
CA LYS A 325 -15.11 10.25 -44.65
C LYS A 325 -16.11 10.11 -43.51
N ILE A 326 -17.28 9.55 -43.83
CA ILE A 326 -18.40 9.41 -42.90
C ILE A 326 -18.31 8.02 -42.23
N ASN A 327 -18.26 7.97 -40.90
CA ASN A 327 -18.33 6.75 -40.10
C ASN A 327 -19.58 6.77 -39.19
N ASP A 328 -19.89 5.63 -38.56
CA ASP A 328 -20.98 5.48 -37.57
C ASP A 328 -20.79 6.39 -36.34
N ARG A 329 -21.90 6.72 -35.66
CA ARG A 329 -21.96 7.76 -34.62
C ARG A 329 -22.59 7.27 -33.31
N TYR A 330 -22.12 7.81 -32.19
CA TYR A 330 -22.69 7.60 -30.86
C TYR A 330 -22.68 8.91 -30.07
N ASP A 331 -23.77 9.24 -29.37
CA ASP A 331 -23.82 10.40 -28.48
C ASP A 331 -23.10 10.06 -27.18
N ILE A 332 -22.18 10.93 -26.73
CA ILE A 332 -21.48 10.75 -25.46
C ILE A 332 -22.43 10.68 -24.26
N LEU A 333 -23.57 11.38 -24.31
CA LEU A 333 -24.57 11.34 -23.24
C LEU A 333 -25.29 9.98 -23.18
N GLU A 334 -25.45 9.30 -24.33
CA GLU A 334 -26.01 7.95 -24.40
C GLU A 334 -24.98 6.89 -23.97
N LEU A 335 -23.69 7.17 -24.19
CA LEU A 335 -22.57 6.31 -23.80
C LEU A 335 -22.21 6.41 -22.31
N ARG A 336 -22.59 7.51 -21.63
CA ARG A 336 -22.34 7.70 -20.19
C ARG A 336 -23.03 6.64 -19.36
N GLY A 337 -22.28 6.04 -18.43
CA GLY A 337 -22.76 4.96 -17.55
C GLY A 337 -22.84 3.59 -18.23
N LYS A 338 -22.49 3.47 -19.52
CA LYS A 338 -22.44 2.20 -20.25
C LYS A 338 -21.05 1.57 -20.25
N SER A 339 -20.04 2.25 -19.71
CA SER A 339 -18.68 1.69 -19.64
C SER A 339 -18.48 0.77 -18.42
N ARG A 340 -17.65 -0.26 -18.59
CA ARG A 340 -17.28 -1.26 -17.56
C ARG A 340 -15.79 -1.52 -17.61
N CYS A 341 -15.18 -1.75 -16.45
CA CYS A 341 -13.80 -2.21 -16.35
C CYS A 341 -13.70 -3.71 -16.62
N LEU A 342 -12.93 -4.12 -17.63
CA LEU A 342 -12.65 -5.52 -17.90
C LEU A 342 -11.16 -5.72 -18.26
N PRO A 343 -10.62 -6.94 -18.08
CA PRO A 343 -9.24 -7.25 -18.46
C PRO A 343 -8.96 -6.93 -19.93
N ASP A 344 -7.77 -6.41 -20.22
CA ASP A 344 -7.29 -6.20 -21.57
C ASP A 344 -6.98 -7.56 -22.24
N THR A 345 -7.89 -8.00 -23.10
CA THR A 345 -7.73 -9.23 -23.89
C THR A 345 -6.95 -9.01 -25.18
N ALA A 346 -6.80 -7.76 -25.64
CA ALA A 346 -6.10 -7.43 -26.87
C ALA A 346 -4.58 -7.38 -26.65
N ASN A 347 -4.15 -6.79 -25.53
CA ASN A 347 -2.75 -6.71 -25.13
C ASN A 347 -2.60 -7.19 -23.67
N PRO A 348 -2.58 -8.52 -23.43
CA PRO A 348 -2.53 -9.05 -22.07
C PRO A 348 -1.23 -8.62 -21.38
N SER A 349 -1.37 -7.76 -20.38
CA SER A 349 -0.27 -7.31 -19.53
C SER A 349 -0.70 -7.33 -18.06
N TYR A 350 0.28 -7.24 -17.16
CA TYR A 350 0.05 -7.27 -15.72
C TYR A 350 0.66 -6.03 -15.09
N GLN A 351 0.00 -5.54 -14.04
CA GLN A 351 0.48 -4.43 -13.24
C GLN A 351 0.76 -4.93 -11.83
N TRP A 352 1.83 -4.41 -11.22
CA TRP A 352 2.13 -4.68 -9.80
C TRP A 352 1.71 -3.47 -8.98
N GLY A 353 1.21 -3.69 -7.77
CA GLY A 353 0.72 -2.59 -6.95
C GLY A 353 0.55 -2.91 -5.48
N PHE A 354 0.01 -1.93 -4.79
CA PHE A 354 -0.36 -1.99 -3.38
C PHE A 354 -1.84 -1.71 -3.19
N SER A 355 -2.42 -2.34 -2.17
CA SER A 355 -3.62 -1.83 -1.52
C SER A 355 -3.22 -0.76 -0.52
N THR A 356 -3.54 0.50 -0.81
CA THR A 356 -3.26 1.62 0.10
C THR A 356 -4.05 1.49 1.40
N MET A 357 -5.25 0.92 1.35
CA MET A 357 -6.10 0.73 2.52
C MET A 357 -5.49 -0.30 3.49
N LEU A 358 -5.07 -1.47 3.00
CA LEU A 358 -4.43 -2.49 3.83
C LEU A 358 -3.02 -2.08 4.27
N SER A 359 -2.27 -1.39 3.41
CA SER A 359 -0.99 -0.76 3.78
C SER A 359 -1.19 0.22 4.94
N GLY A 360 -2.25 1.02 4.91
CA GLY A 360 -2.64 1.90 6.00
C GLY A 360 -2.91 1.15 7.30
N VAL A 361 -3.77 0.13 7.27
CA VAL A 361 -4.06 -0.72 8.44
C VAL A 361 -2.77 -1.29 9.04
N PHE A 362 -1.88 -1.81 8.20
CA PHE A 362 -0.59 -2.33 8.64
C PHE A 362 0.25 -1.26 9.33
N VAL A 363 0.38 -0.06 8.75
CA VAL A 363 1.17 1.04 9.34
C VAL A 363 0.63 1.46 10.70
N PHE A 364 -0.70 1.55 10.88
CA PHE A 364 -1.31 1.85 12.19
C PHE A 364 -1.04 0.76 13.23
N ILE A 365 -1.21 -0.52 12.87
CA ILE A 365 -0.96 -1.65 13.76
C ILE A 365 0.54 -1.72 14.11
N HIS A 366 1.41 -1.55 13.12
CA HIS A 366 2.86 -1.56 13.30
C HIS A 366 3.33 -0.42 14.19
N PHE A 367 2.78 0.78 14.02
CA PHE A 367 3.07 1.91 14.91
C PHE A 367 2.66 1.60 16.36
N GLY A 368 1.47 1.07 16.58
CA GLY A 368 1.01 0.65 17.90
C GLY A 368 1.92 -0.42 18.52
N TRP A 369 2.36 -1.39 17.72
CA TRP A 369 3.31 -2.40 18.13
C TRP A 369 4.68 -1.80 18.50
N CYS A 370 5.26 -0.95 17.66
CA CYS A 370 6.53 -0.26 17.93
C CYS A 370 6.47 0.60 19.19
N LEU A 371 5.39 1.36 19.38
CA LEU A 371 5.17 2.18 20.57
C LEU A 371 5.06 1.30 21.83
N SER A 372 4.28 0.22 21.77
CA SER A 372 4.13 -0.69 22.91
C SER A 372 5.44 -1.42 23.26
N MET A 373 6.25 -1.80 22.26
CA MET A 373 7.59 -2.35 22.47
C MET A 373 8.50 -1.37 23.18
N TYR A 374 8.51 -0.12 22.71
CA TYR A 374 9.30 0.95 23.31
C TYR A 374 8.90 1.20 24.77
N ILE A 375 7.60 1.22 25.07
CA ILE A 375 7.09 1.39 26.44
C ILE A 375 7.52 0.22 27.35
N VAL A 376 7.37 -1.02 26.88
CA VAL A 376 7.74 -2.21 27.67
C VAL A 376 9.26 -2.26 27.90
N TRP A 377 10.04 -1.90 26.90
CA TRP A 377 11.48 -1.78 27.01
C TRP A 377 11.89 -0.70 28.02
N LEU A 378 11.33 0.52 27.93
CA LEU A 378 11.57 1.58 28.92
C LEU A 378 11.18 1.16 30.34
N ASP A 379 10.07 0.43 30.48
CA ASP A 379 9.60 -0.08 31.76
C ASP A 379 10.62 -1.09 32.32
N ALA A 380 11.15 -2.00 31.49
CA ALA A 380 12.18 -2.96 31.89
C ALA A 380 13.49 -2.25 32.31
N GLN A 381 14.01 -1.34 31.48
CA GLN A 381 15.23 -0.58 31.75
C GLN A 381 15.12 0.27 33.04
N SER A 382 13.96 0.88 33.29
CA SER A 382 13.79 1.79 34.44
C SER A 382 13.52 1.10 35.77
N LYS A 383 13.05 -0.16 35.79
CA LYS A 383 12.60 -0.81 37.04
C LYS A 383 13.15 -2.22 37.27
N SER A 384 13.99 -2.75 36.37
CA SER A 384 14.66 -4.04 36.58
C SER A 384 16.06 -3.81 37.12
N THR A 385 16.34 -4.36 38.30
CA THR A 385 17.65 -4.26 38.94
C THR A 385 18.72 -4.99 38.11
N LEU A 386 18.40 -6.15 37.54
CA LEU A 386 19.33 -6.91 36.68
C LEU A 386 19.73 -6.13 35.44
N VAL A 387 18.74 -5.54 34.76
CA VAL A 387 19.00 -4.78 33.53
C VAL A 387 19.84 -3.55 33.84
N GLN A 388 19.57 -2.85 34.97
CA GLN A 388 20.36 -1.70 35.43
C GLN A 388 21.78 -2.06 35.83
N GLU A 389 22.00 -3.27 36.35
CA GLU A 389 23.35 -3.81 36.60
C GLU A 389 24.08 -4.20 35.30
N GLY A 390 23.48 -3.96 34.13
CA GLY A 390 24.03 -4.28 32.82
C GLY A 390 23.88 -5.76 32.43
N TYR A 391 23.01 -6.49 33.12
CA TYR A 391 22.70 -7.88 32.80
C TYR A 391 21.78 -7.97 31.58
N GLY A 392 22.37 -8.01 30.38
CA GLY A 392 21.65 -8.41 29.16
C GLY A 392 21.49 -9.92 29.09
N MET A 393 20.26 -10.41 28.92
CA MET A 393 20.01 -11.83 28.69
C MET A 393 20.35 -12.17 27.24
N THR A 394 21.33 -13.06 27.06
CA THR A 394 21.71 -13.64 25.77
C THR A 394 21.40 -15.13 25.76
N PRO A 395 21.29 -15.79 24.59
CA PRO A 395 21.00 -17.23 24.54
C PRO A 395 22.04 -18.05 25.33
N LEU A 396 23.31 -17.65 25.27
CA LEU A 396 24.38 -18.31 26.02
C LEU A 396 24.21 -18.16 27.54
N ARG A 397 23.91 -16.94 28.01
CA ARG A 397 23.65 -16.68 29.44
C ARG A 397 22.39 -17.41 29.92
N ALA A 398 21.36 -17.45 29.10
CA ALA A 398 20.15 -18.22 29.37
C ALA A 398 20.44 -19.72 29.47
N ALA A 399 21.28 -20.26 28.59
CA ALA A 399 21.70 -21.67 28.64
C ALA A 399 22.45 -21.99 29.95
N PHE A 400 23.35 -21.11 30.40
CA PHE A 400 24.03 -21.26 31.69
C PHE A 400 23.06 -21.15 32.88
N ALA A 401 22.12 -20.21 32.84
CA ALA A 401 21.11 -20.06 33.88
C ALA A 401 20.21 -21.31 33.98
N ILE A 402 19.84 -21.87 32.83
CA ILE A 402 19.14 -23.16 32.72
C ILE A 402 19.98 -24.28 33.30
N ALA A 403 21.24 -24.45 32.87
CA ALA A 403 22.11 -25.51 33.37
C ALA A 403 22.27 -25.45 34.90
N LYS A 404 22.43 -24.24 35.47
CA LYS A 404 22.49 -24.00 36.91
C LYS A 404 21.18 -24.36 37.61
N ALA A 405 20.03 -24.00 37.04
CA ALA A 405 18.71 -24.37 37.56
C ALA A 405 18.49 -25.89 37.57
N VAL A 406 18.85 -26.57 36.47
CA VAL A 406 18.72 -28.02 36.32
C VAL A 406 19.64 -28.75 37.32
N LYS A 407 20.89 -28.30 37.47
CA LYS A 407 21.83 -28.85 38.46
C LYS A 407 21.29 -28.73 39.89
N ARG A 408 20.71 -27.57 40.25
CA ARG A 408 20.08 -27.34 41.56
C ARG A 408 18.87 -28.27 41.81
N LYS A 409 18.10 -28.59 40.78
CA LYS A 409 16.90 -29.43 40.90
C LYS A 409 17.23 -30.93 40.95
N THR A 410 18.10 -31.39 40.05
CA THR A 410 18.40 -32.82 39.85
C THR A 410 19.56 -33.32 40.71
N GLY A 411 20.44 -32.43 41.16
CA GLY A 411 21.66 -32.78 41.90
C GLY A 411 22.73 -33.51 41.07
N LEU A 412 22.50 -33.66 39.76
CA LEU A 412 23.38 -34.40 38.86
C LEU A 412 24.64 -33.60 38.50
N GLY A 413 25.75 -34.31 38.32
CA GLY A 413 26.99 -33.73 37.80
C GLY A 413 26.89 -33.33 36.33
N GLU A 414 27.77 -32.43 35.85
CA GLU A 414 27.70 -31.87 34.49
C GLU A 414 27.74 -32.95 33.39
N MET A 415 28.61 -33.94 33.56
CA MET A 415 28.75 -35.06 32.61
C MET A 415 27.53 -36.00 32.63
N GLN A 416 26.86 -36.12 33.77
CA GLN A 416 25.62 -36.88 33.89
C GLN A 416 24.45 -36.12 33.26
N LEU A 417 24.40 -34.79 33.42
CA LEU A 417 23.37 -33.94 32.83
C LEU A 417 23.33 -34.04 31.30
N VAL A 418 24.51 -34.00 30.66
CA VAL A 418 24.63 -34.06 29.20
C VAL A 418 24.26 -35.44 28.65
N ARG A 419 24.52 -36.51 29.41
CA ARG A 419 24.23 -37.89 29.02
C ARG A 419 22.83 -38.37 29.43
N HIS A 420 22.11 -37.57 30.22
CA HIS A 420 20.79 -37.94 30.72
C HIS A 420 19.77 -37.94 29.59
N SER A 421 18.79 -38.84 29.66
CA SER A 421 17.65 -38.89 28.75
C SER A 421 16.88 -37.57 28.78
N THR A 422 16.72 -36.94 27.62
CA THR A 422 16.02 -35.66 27.45
C THR A 422 14.53 -35.76 27.82
N LYS A 423 13.89 -36.91 27.59
CA LYS A 423 12.48 -37.14 27.96
C LYS A 423 12.29 -37.15 29.47
N ASP A 424 13.17 -37.83 30.19
CA ASP A 424 13.09 -37.95 31.64
C ASP A 424 13.44 -36.63 32.31
N LEU A 425 14.45 -35.94 31.78
CA LEU A 425 14.84 -34.60 32.25
C LEU A 425 13.70 -33.59 32.04
N ASN A 426 13.06 -33.58 30.86
CA ASN A 426 11.92 -32.69 30.61
C ASN A 426 10.73 -33.00 31.53
N LYS A 427 10.46 -34.28 31.81
CA LYS A 427 9.36 -34.69 32.69
C LYS A 427 9.59 -34.22 34.14
N GLU A 428 10.82 -34.28 34.60
CA GLU A 428 11.22 -33.82 35.94
C GLU A 428 11.27 -32.29 36.04
N LEU A 429 11.70 -31.62 34.97
CA LEU A 429 11.86 -30.16 34.93
C LEU A 429 10.55 -29.41 34.68
N ASP A 430 9.71 -29.85 33.73
CA ASP A 430 8.41 -29.22 33.46
C ASP A 430 7.37 -29.57 34.54
N GLY A 431 7.60 -30.66 35.28
CA GLY A 431 6.66 -31.23 36.22
C GLY A 431 5.50 -31.97 35.53
N ASN A 432 4.69 -32.66 36.33
CA ASN A 432 3.50 -33.37 35.88
C ASN A 432 2.27 -32.94 36.70
N SER A 433 1.07 -33.43 36.38
CA SER A 433 -0.16 -33.12 37.13
C SER A 433 -0.07 -33.34 38.66
N LYS A 434 0.92 -34.13 39.13
CA LYS A 434 1.16 -34.42 40.55
C LYS A 434 2.40 -33.72 41.14
N GLU A 435 3.32 -33.21 40.33
CA GLU A 435 4.60 -32.64 40.77
C GLU A 435 4.83 -31.24 40.20
N LYS A 436 5.20 -30.29 41.08
CA LYS A 436 5.47 -28.91 40.66
C LYS A 436 6.78 -28.84 39.88
N GLY A 437 6.69 -28.32 38.65
CA GLY A 437 7.84 -28.07 37.79
C GLY A 437 8.86 -27.09 38.40
N THR A 438 10.05 -27.10 37.80
CA THR A 438 11.19 -26.26 38.20
C THR A 438 10.88 -24.80 37.92
N LYS A 439 11.25 -23.95 38.88
CA LYS A 439 11.14 -22.51 38.72
C LYS A 439 12.52 -21.87 38.72
N ILE A 440 12.69 -20.90 37.84
CA ILE A 440 13.90 -20.08 37.77
C ILE A 440 13.63 -18.83 38.60
N ASP A 441 14.42 -18.68 39.65
CA ASP A 441 14.31 -17.61 40.63
C ASP A 441 15.47 -16.61 40.47
N TYR A 442 15.26 -15.40 40.96
CA TYR A 442 16.21 -14.30 40.96
C TYR A 442 17.59 -14.70 41.53
N SER A 443 17.60 -15.56 42.55
CA SER A 443 18.81 -16.09 43.21
C SER A 443 19.76 -16.88 42.30
N ILE A 444 19.37 -17.23 41.07
CA ILE A 444 20.28 -17.86 40.10
C ILE A 444 21.26 -16.83 39.52
N PHE A 445 20.84 -15.57 39.45
CA PHE A 445 21.53 -14.48 38.76
C PHE A 445 22.44 -13.63 39.66
N ILE A 446 22.32 -13.76 40.98
CA ILE A 446 23.15 -13.03 41.95
C ILE A 446 24.40 -13.85 42.31
N VAL A 447 25.56 -13.19 42.34
CA VAL A 447 26.88 -13.79 42.60
C VAL A 447 27.00 -14.39 44.01
N ASN A 448 26.28 -13.86 45.00
CA ASN A 448 26.40 -14.26 46.42
C ASN A 448 25.25 -15.11 46.96
N ALA A 449 24.32 -15.56 46.11
CA ALA A 449 23.13 -16.29 46.58
C ALA A 449 23.46 -17.63 47.29
N GLU A 450 24.62 -18.23 47.03
CA GLU A 450 25.05 -19.47 47.69
C GLU A 450 25.65 -19.25 49.08
N GLU A 451 26.29 -18.10 49.32
CA GLU A 451 26.75 -17.69 50.66
C GLU A 451 25.56 -17.30 51.55
N ASP A 452 24.60 -16.52 51.03
CA ASP A 452 23.42 -16.10 51.78
C ASP A 452 22.46 -17.26 52.09
N ALA A 453 22.24 -18.17 51.15
CA ALA A 453 21.40 -19.36 51.40
C ALA A 453 22.08 -20.36 52.37
N GLY A 454 23.40 -20.46 52.32
CA GLY A 454 24.20 -21.22 53.29
C GLY A 454 24.14 -20.63 54.69
N TYR A 455 24.24 -19.30 54.78
CA TYR A 455 24.13 -18.52 56.02
C TYR A 455 22.72 -18.59 56.62
N GLU A 456 21.65 -18.43 55.84
CA GLU A 456 20.27 -18.59 56.31
C GLU A 456 19.97 -20.03 56.77
N ARG A 457 20.47 -21.05 56.06
CA ARG A 457 20.36 -22.46 56.51
C ARG A 457 21.12 -22.69 57.81
N GLN A 458 22.30 -22.09 57.97
CA GLN A 458 23.05 -22.14 59.23
C GLN A 458 22.31 -21.43 60.36
N ILE A 459 21.70 -20.26 60.12
CA ILE A 459 20.90 -19.53 61.11
C ILE A 459 19.65 -20.34 61.50
N ARG A 460 18.95 -20.95 60.55
CA ARG A 460 17.80 -21.83 60.84
C ARG A 460 18.21 -23.08 61.62
N ARG A 461 19.35 -23.70 61.30
CA ARG A 461 19.91 -24.81 62.09
C ARG A 461 20.27 -24.38 63.51
N ARG A 462 20.89 -23.21 63.69
CA ARG A 462 21.21 -22.65 65.01
C ARG A 462 19.96 -22.30 65.82
N ARG A 463 18.90 -21.79 65.17
CA ARG A 463 17.61 -21.53 65.83
C ARG A 463 16.84 -22.81 66.20
N GLY A 464 16.90 -23.85 65.37
CA GLY A 464 16.31 -25.17 65.69
C GLY A 464 17.03 -25.83 66.88
N LEU A 465 18.37 -25.82 66.88
CA LEU A 465 19.16 -26.36 67.98
C LEU A 465 19.03 -25.56 69.29
N ALA A 466 18.70 -24.27 69.22
CA ALA A 466 18.43 -23.44 70.40
C ALA A 466 17.04 -23.70 71.02
N LEU A 467 16.10 -24.26 70.26
CA LEU A 467 14.76 -24.62 70.75
C LEU A 467 14.73 -26.02 71.38
N ASP A 468 15.64 -26.92 71.00
CA ASP A 468 15.79 -28.26 71.59
C ASP A 468 16.66 -28.27 72.86
N GLY A 469 17.21 -27.11 73.26
CA GLY A 469 18.13 -26.97 74.40
C GLY A 469 17.55 -26.35 75.66
N LEU A 470 16.23 -26.12 75.74
CA LEU A 470 15.56 -25.66 76.97
C LEU A 470 15.12 -26.86 77.81
N PRO A 471 15.75 -27.14 78.97
CA PRO A 471 15.22 -28.13 79.90
C PRO A 471 13.87 -27.63 80.44
N SER A 472 12.93 -28.56 80.49
CA SER A 472 11.56 -28.45 81.02
C SER A 472 11.46 -27.86 82.42
#